data_AF-A0A1C5T4W2-F1
#
_entry.id   AF-A0A1C5T4W2-F1
#
_cell.length_a   1.000
_cell.length_b   1.000
_cell.length_c   1.000
_cell.angle_alpha   90.00
_cell.angle_beta   90.00
_cell.angle_gamma   90.00
#
_symmetry.space_group_name_H-M   'P 1'
#
loop_
_entity.id
_entity.type
_entity.pdbx_description
1 polymer ?
#
loop_
_entity_poly.entity_id
_entity_poly.type
_entity_poly.pdbx_seq_one_letter_code
_entity_poly.pdbx_strand_id
1 'polypeptide(L)' 'MEKMMNTKTEGNTFTKKIGQTVYVVRYHFNENAKETMQEKINRMLVTEASRQAVY' A
#
# COMPACT_ATOMS: atom_id res chain seq x y z
N MET A 1 17.70 -15.69 3.02
CA MET A 1 16.36 -15.21 2.64
C MET A 1 16.27 -13.74 3.03
N GLU A 2 16.05 -12.84 2.08
CA GLU A 2 16.05 -11.39 2.30
C GLU A 2 15.04 -10.97 3.36
N LYS A 3 15.56 -10.59 4.53
CA LYS A 3 14.82 -9.89 5.56
C LYS A 3 14.81 -8.40 5.19
N MET A 4 13.86 -7.98 4.37
CA MET A 4 13.53 -6.56 4.22
C MET A 4 12.42 -6.18 5.20
N MET A 5 12.76 -6.14 6.49
CA MET A 5 11.95 -5.45 7.49
C MET A 5 12.55 -4.06 7.66
N ASN A 6 12.08 -3.09 6.88
CA ASN A 6 12.51 -1.70 7.02
C ASN A 6 11.97 -1.14 8.34
N THR A 7 12.87 -0.95 9.30
CA THR A 7 12.56 -0.43 10.64
C THR A 7 12.69 1.10 10.69
N LYS A 8 11.57 1.77 11.06
CA LYS A 8 11.42 3.04 11.82
C LYS A 8 12.17 4.28 11.27
N THR A 9 11.63 5.49 11.13
CA THR A 9 10.47 6.21 11.71
C THR A 9 10.44 7.58 11.03
N GLU A 10 9.28 8.04 10.53
CA GLU A 10 8.82 9.45 10.47
C GLU A 10 7.49 9.49 9.67
N GLY A 11 6.37 9.68 10.36
CA GLY A 11 5.06 10.04 9.80
C GLY A 11 4.45 9.07 8.77
N ASN A 12 3.73 8.04 9.23
CA ASN A 12 2.63 7.46 8.44
C ASN A 12 3.01 6.96 7.02
N THR A 13 4.25 6.51 6.78
CA THR A 13 4.73 6.08 5.44
C THR A 13 5.18 4.64 5.36
N PHE A 14 4.83 3.96 4.26
CA PHE A 14 5.27 2.63 3.86
C PHE A 14 6.06 2.73 2.56
N THR A 15 7.30 2.22 2.54
CA THR A 15 8.15 2.25 1.35
C THR A 15 8.34 0.84 0.82
N LYS A 16 8.09 0.63 -0.47
CA LYS A 16 8.28 -0.66 -1.15
C LYS A 16 8.92 -0.48 -2.52
N LYS A 17 9.98 -1.23 -2.78
CA LYS A 17 10.61 -1.31 -4.09
C LYS A 17 9.97 -2.43 -4.93
N ILE A 18 9.55 -2.10 -6.15
CA ILE A 18 9.03 -3.05 -7.13
C ILE A 18 9.78 -2.81 -8.44
N GLY A 19 10.57 -3.79 -8.87
CA GLY A 19 11.51 -3.61 -9.98
C GLY A 19 12.53 -2.51 -9.67
N GLN A 20 12.68 -1.55 -10.58
CA GLN A 20 13.57 -0.41 -10.42
C GLN A 20 12.91 0.79 -9.71
N THR A 21 11.60 0.73 -9.45
CA THR A 21 10.83 1.85 -8.89
C THR A 21 10.64 1.68 -7.39
N VAL A 22 10.85 2.76 -6.64
CA VAL A 22 10.57 2.83 -5.20
C VAL A 22 9.26 3.58 -4.99
N TYR A 23 8.27 2.90 -4.41
CA TYR A 23 7.00 3.47 -4.04
C TYR A 23 7.03 3.88 -2.57
N VAL A 24 6.61 5.13 -2.30
CA VAL A 24 6.42 5.65 -0.95
C VAL A 24 4.93 5.94 -0.77
N VAL A 25 4.28 5.22 0.13
CA VAL A 25 2.84 5.28 0.37
C VAL A 25 2.60 5.90 1.75
N ARG A 26 1.93 7.04 1.81
CA ARG A 26 1.42 7.62 3.06
C ARG A 26 0.09 6.97 3.44
N TYR A 27 -0.09 6.59 4.70
CA TYR A 27 -1.28 5.94 5.23
C TYR A 27 -1.70 6.53 6.59
N HIS A 28 -3.00 6.71 6.78
CA HIS A 28 -3.56 7.06 8.07
C HIS A 28 -4.07 5.78 8.76
N PHE A 29 -3.52 5.45 9.93
CA PHE A 29 -3.99 4.30 10.71
C PHE A 29 -5.20 4.69 11.55
N ASN A 30 -6.24 3.87 11.49
CA ASN A 30 -7.39 3.97 12.38
C ASN A 30 -7.42 2.68 13.22
N GLU A 31 -7.33 2.80 14.54
CA GLU A 31 -7.32 1.65 15.47
C GLU A 31 -8.59 0.81 15.36
N ASN A 32 -9.70 1.41 14.95
CA ASN A 32 -10.98 0.74 14.77
C ASN A 32 -11.17 0.20 13.35
N ALA A 33 -10.17 0.31 12.46
CA ALA A 33 -10.26 -0.21 11.11
C ALA A 33 -10.28 -1.74 11.12
N LYS A 34 -11.32 -2.32 10.52
CA LYS A 34 -11.44 -3.77 10.30
C LYS A 34 -10.75 -4.23 9.01
N GLU A 35 -10.41 -3.29 8.13
CA GLU A 35 -9.74 -3.54 6.85
C GLU A 35 -8.23 -3.47 7.03
N THR A 36 -7.53 -4.53 6.64
CA THR A 36 -6.08 -4.57 6.61
C THR A 36 -5.52 -3.73 5.45
N MET A 37 -4.25 -3.32 5.55
CA MET A 37 -3.59 -2.56 4.48
C MET A 37 -3.57 -3.31 3.15
N GLN A 38 -3.39 -4.63 3.18
CA GLN A 38 -3.38 -5.46 1.98
C GLN A 38 -4.76 -5.49 1.30
N GLU A 39 -5.83 -5.66 2.08
CA GLU A 39 -7.21 -5.63 1.56
C GLU A 39 -7.54 -4.28 0.92
N LYS A 40 -7.13 -3.18 1.56
CA LYS A 40 -7.31 -1.84 1.02
C LYS A 40 -6.59 -1.65 -0.32
N ILE A 41 -5.33 -2.11 -0.42
CA ILE A 41 -4.55 -2.05 -1.67
C ILE A 41 -5.24 -2.85 -2.77
N ASN A 42 -5.65 -4.09 -2.48
CA ASN A 42 -6.34 -4.94 -3.45
C ASN A 42 -7.65 -4.30 -3.92
N ARG A 43 -8.44 -3.73 -3.01
CA ARG A 43 -9.68 -3.01 -3.36
C ARG A 43 -9.44 -1.80 -4.26
N MET A 44 -8.41 -1.00 -3.98
CA MET A 44 -8.06 0.15 -4.81
C MET A 44 -7.66 -0.27 -6.23
N LEU A 45 -6.79 -1.28 -6.35
CA LEU A 45 -6.35 -1.82 -7.65
C LEU A 45 -7.53 -2.33 -8.48
N VAL A 46 -8.43 -3.12 -7.87
CA VAL A 46 -9.63 -3.63 -8.56
C VAL A 46 -10.54 -2.49 -9.01
N THR A 47 -10.74 -1.49 -8.16
CA THR A 47 -11.59 -0.32 -8.47
C THR A 47 -11.02 0.48 -9.64
N GLU A 48 -9.71 0.69 -9.67
CA GLU A 48 -9.03 1.41 -10.76
C GLU A 48 -9.11 0.64 -12.08
N ALA A 49 -8.79 -0.66 -12.08
CA ALA A 49 -8.91 -1.52 -13.26
C ALA A 49 -10.35 -1.55 -13.79
N SER A 50 -11.34 -1.62 -12.89
CA SER A 50 -12.76 -1.61 -13.27
C SER A 50 -13.18 -0.28 -13.93
N ARG A 51 -12.66 0.86 -13.45
CA ARG A 51 -12.92 2.17 -14.07
C ARG A 51 -12.32 2.29 -15.48
N GLN A 52 -11.16 1.69 -15.72
CA GLN A 52 -10.55 1.67 -17.05
C GLN A 52 -11.32 0.79 -18.03
N ALA A 53 -11.94 -0.30 -17.57
CA ALA A 53 -12.74 -1.21 -18.41
C ALA A 53 -14.10 -0.62 -18.86
N VAL A 54 -14.53 0.51 -18.30
CA VAL A 54 -15.79 1.19 -18.66
C VAL A 54 -15.58 2.21 -19.79
N TYR A 55 -14.35 2.41 -20.26
CA TYR A 55 -14.01 3.24 -21.42
C TYR A 55 -13.57 2.40 -22.61
#